data_AF-A0A7T8GWZ3-F1
#
_entry.id   AF-A0A7T8GWZ3-F1
#
_cell.length_a   1.000
_cell.length_b   1.000
_cell.length_c   1.000
_cell.angle_alpha   90.00
_cell.angle_beta   90.00
_cell.angle_gamma   90.00
#
_symmetry.space_group_name_H-M   'P 1'
#
loop_
_entity.id
_entity.type
_entity.pdbx_description
1 polymer ?
#
loop_
_entity_poly.entity_id
_entity_poly.type
_entity_poly.pdbx_seq_one_letter_code
_entity_poly.pdbx_strand_id
1 'polypeptide(L)'
;SHAEIKSITLTTKTSPGMIGFISSKDIPKIANSFSVSALRDERVFAESRVECCGQIIGIMIADTRDNAKLAAKNVCIEYDTLEPVLSIEDAIEKSSFFPLNNSGLISGTPEEALKNAEYILEGEVRTGGQEHFYLEPQCGLVVPEENGGISVHSSTQNPTETQSCISEMLNIPMSKVNVLVKRIGGGFGGKETRSIPFILASTWASVKYGRPIRFALERDEDMIMTGYRHPFLGRYKIGFNSQGIIQALDLELYANAGYTMDLSFAAMERALLHAENSYHISNIKVKGFLCKTNLPSNTAFRGFGGPQIMMIVEHYIEKIAFRLNLPPEVVRKRNLYQEGDFTYYGQKLSDCTLLRCWEECVSRFKGMRTEIEEFNAANKWVKRGLAIVPTNTESPL
;
A
#
# COMPACT_ATOMS: atom_id res chain seq x y z
N SER A 1 10.48 14.31 -9.80
CA SER A 1 10.39 13.42 -8.63
C SER A 1 10.81 14.08 -7.33
N HIS A 2 11.85 14.91 -7.29
CA HIS A 2 12.22 15.66 -6.08
C HIS A 2 12.81 17.02 -6.49
N ALA A 3 12.27 18.13 -5.97
CA ALA A 3 12.76 19.46 -6.32
C ALA A 3 12.26 20.55 -5.35
N GLU A 4 13.05 21.61 -5.16
CA GLU A 4 12.56 22.85 -4.57
C GLU A 4 11.75 23.64 -5.61
N ILE A 5 10.66 24.28 -5.17
CA ILE A 5 9.80 25.15 -5.97
C ILE A 5 10.36 26.57 -5.89
N LYS A 6 10.94 27.08 -6.98
CA LYS A 6 11.43 28.47 -7.06
C LYS A 6 10.29 29.46 -7.14
N SER A 7 9.37 29.20 -8.07
CA SER A 7 8.31 30.12 -8.41
C SER A 7 7.10 29.37 -8.96
N ILE A 8 5.93 29.90 -8.65
CA ILE A 8 4.65 29.49 -9.25
C ILE A 8 4.06 30.77 -9.82
N THR A 9 3.87 30.80 -11.13
CA THR A 9 3.35 31.97 -11.85
C THR A 9 2.24 31.57 -12.79
N LEU A 10 1.37 32.52 -13.12
CA LEU A 10 0.37 32.37 -14.16
C LEU A 10 0.84 33.16 -15.38
N THR A 11 0.97 32.51 -16.53
CA THR A 11 1.32 33.19 -17.80
C THR A 11 0.25 34.17 -18.23
N THR A 12 -1.00 33.94 -17.84
CA THR A 12 -2.14 34.84 -18.00
C THR A 12 -3.01 34.84 -16.75
N LYS A 13 -3.50 36.03 -16.37
CA LYS A 13 -4.47 36.18 -15.28
C LYS A 13 -5.90 35.87 -15.71
N THR A 14 -6.14 35.69 -17.00
CA THR A 14 -7.48 35.48 -17.58
C THR A 14 -7.45 34.37 -18.62
N SER A 15 -8.40 33.46 -18.53
CA SER A 15 -8.70 32.41 -19.49
C SER A 15 -10.22 32.22 -19.52
N PRO A 16 -10.84 31.77 -20.63
CA PRO A 16 -12.28 31.52 -20.67
C PRO A 16 -12.75 30.70 -19.48
N GLY A 17 -13.77 31.19 -18.78
CA GLY A 17 -14.36 30.51 -17.61
C GLY A 17 -13.50 30.41 -16.36
N MET A 18 -12.24 30.88 -16.38
CA MET A 18 -11.34 30.81 -15.24
C MET A 18 -11.83 31.70 -14.10
N ILE A 19 -11.94 31.09 -12.91
CA ILE A 19 -12.35 31.77 -11.67
C ILE A 19 -11.10 32.10 -10.84
N GLY A 20 -10.14 31.17 -10.78
CA GLY A 20 -8.85 31.45 -10.16
C GLY A 20 -8.04 30.20 -9.87
N PHE A 21 -6.88 30.44 -9.24
CA PHE A 21 -5.94 29.41 -8.83
C PHE A 21 -5.70 29.51 -7.33
N ILE A 22 -5.61 28.37 -6.65
CA ILE A 22 -5.30 28.26 -5.23
C ILE A 22 -4.05 27.42 -5.08
N SER A 23 -3.12 27.89 -4.26
CA SER A 23 -1.87 27.22 -3.89
C SER A 23 -1.70 27.19 -2.38
N SER A 24 -0.57 26.67 -1.91
CA SER A 24 -0.16 26.75 -0.50
C SER A 24 -0.13 28.18 0.05
N LYS A 25 0.06 29.21 -0.79
CA LYS A 25 0.06 30.63 -0.37
C LYS A 25 -1.34 31.16 -0.01
N ASP A 26 -2.39 30.48 -0.45
CA ASP A 26 -3.77 30.91 -0.29
C ASP A 26 -4.44 30.31 0.97
N ILE A 27 -3.75 29.42 1.69
CA ILE A 27 -4.30 28.71 2.84
C ILE A 27 -3.39 28.90 4.08
N PRO A 28 -3.96 28.93 5.31
CA PRO A 28 -3.16 29.04 6.52
C PRO A 28 -2.17 27.87 6.64
N LYS A 29 -0.92 28.14 7.06
CA LYS A 29 0.13 27.11 7.17
C LYS A 29 -0.27 25.91 8.01
N ILE A 30 -0.95 26.13 9.13
CA ILE A 30 -1.44 25.07 10.02
C ILE A 30 -2.46 24.14 9.35
N ALA A 31 -3.21 24.68 8.37
CA ALA A 31 -4.23 23.96 7.64
C ALA A 31 -3.74 23.37 6.31
N ASN A 32 -2.49 23.64 5.91
CA ASN A 32 -1.85 22.98 4.77
C ASN A 32 -1.19 21.64 5.17
N SER A 33 -1.54 21.07 6.33
CA SER A 33 -1.03 19.78 6.81
C SER A 33 -2.21 18.87 7.10
N PHE A 34 -2.11 17.62 6.66
CA PHE A 34 -2.99 16.54 7.09
C PHE A 34 -2.18 15.24 7.07
N SER A 35 -2.68 14.20 7.74
CA SER A 35 -2.22 12.82 7.52
C SER A 35 -3.23 11.91 8.19
N VAL A 36 -3.45 10.76 7.57
CA VAL A 36 -4.19 9.64 8.18
C VAL A 36 -3.30 8.85 9.16
N SER A 37 -2.01 9.18 9.22
CA SER A 37 -1.05 8.67 10.20
C SER A 37 -0.80 9.70 11.30
N ALA A 38 -0.24 9.26 12.42
CA ALA A 38 0.14 10.14 13.52
C ALA A 38 1.24 11.17 13.15
N LEU A 39 1.89 11.06 11.98
CA LEU A 39 3.03 11.91 11.60
C LEU A 39 2.64 13.28 11.01
N ARG A 40 1.39 13.50 10.60
CA ARG A 40 0.93 14.75 9.93
C ARG A 40 1.87 15.23 8.81
N ASP A 41 2.36 14.27 8.04
CA ASP A 41 3.46 14.40 7.09
C ASP A 41 3.05 14.70 5.64
N GLU A 42 1.75 14.89 5.37
CA GLU A 42 1.23 15.23 4.05
C GLU A 42 0.73 16.68 3.97
N ARG A 43 0.84 17.27 2.78
CA ARG A 43 0.42 18.64 2.50
C ARG A 43 -0.72 18.64 1.49
N VAL A 44 -1.71 19.51 1.69
CA VAL A 44 -2.80 19.69 0.72
C VAL A 44 -2.24 20.24 -0.58
N PHE A 45 -1.39 21.26 -0.47
CA PHE A 45 -0.63 21.85 -1.56
C PHE A 45 0.86 21.87 -1.20
N ALA A 46 1.72 21.43 -2.12
CA ALA A 46 3.17 21.58 -1.97
C ALA A 46 3.55 23.05 -1.66
N GLU A 47 4.44 23.25 -0.70
CA GLU A 47 4.86 24.59 -0.25
C GLU A 47 6.21 24.96 -0.83
N SER A 48 7.31 24.48 -0.23
CA SER A 48 8.66 24.79 -0.68
C SER A 48 9.23 23.77 -1.65
N ARG A 49 8.82 22.50 -1.54
CA ARG A 49 9.36 21.41 -2.36
C ARG A 49 8.28 20.44 -2.81
N VAL A 50 8.56 19.79 -3.94
CA VAL A 50 7.83 18.61 -4.41
C VAL A 50 8.63 17.36 -4.09
N GLU A 51 7.95 16.37 -3.52
CA GLU A 51 8.50 15.13 -3.01
C GLU A 51 8.25 13.94 -3.94
N CYS A 52 7.33 14.06 -4.90
CA CYS A 52 7.08 13.05 -5.93
C CYS A 52 6.50 13.69 -7.20
N CYS A 53 6.55 12.96 -8.32
CA CYS A 53 5.73 13.31 -9.48
C CYS A 53 4.26 13.02 -9.16
N GLY A 54 3.36 13.96 -9.47
CA GLY A 54 1.93 13.84 -9.14
C GLY A 54 1.51 14.53 -7.84
N GLN A 55 2.45 15.06 -7.04
CA GLN A 55 2.07 15.82 -5.85
C GLN A 55 1.29 17.08 -6.23
N ILE A 56 0.20 17.35 -5.50
CA ILE A 56 -0.66 18.51 -5.73
C ILE A 56 0.10 19.79 -5.34
N ILE A 57 0.29 20.70 -6.29
CA ILE A 57 0.92 22.02 -6.05
C ILE A 57 -0.15 23.12 -5.89
N GLY A 58 -1.28 22.95 -6.57
CA GLY A 58 -2.39 23.88 -6.54
C GLY A 58 -3.61 23.30 -7.25
N ILE A 59 -4.72 24.02 -7.17
CA ILE A 59 -5.98 23.70 -7.85
C ILE A 59 -6.40 24.89 -8.72
N MET A 60 -6.77 24.61 -9.97
CA MET A 60 -7.33 25.57 -10.91
C MET A 60 -8.86 25.45 -10.92
N ILE A 61 -9.55 26.58 -10.76
CA ILE A 61 -11.02 26.64 -10.68
C ILE A 61 -11.55 27.38 -11.92
N ALA A 62 -12.54 26.78 -12.58
CA ALA A 62 -13.28 27.39 -13.67
C ALA A 62 -14.76 26.98 -13.64
N ASP A 63 -15.57 27.58 -14.50
CA ASP A 63 -17.00 27.28 -14.67
C ASP A 63 -17.28 25.87 -15.27
N THR A 64 -16.34 25.33 -16.03
CA THR A 64 -16.40 23.99 -16.64
C THR A 64 -15.08 23.25 -16.45
N ARG A 65 -15.15 21.92 -16.50
CA ARG A 65 -13.97 21.04 -16.40
C ARG A 65 -12.96 21.36 -17.51
N ASP A 66 -13.43 21.54 -18.75
CA ASP A 66 -12.55 21.80 -19.89
C ASP A 66 -11.84 23.14 -19.75
N ASN A 67 -12.55 24.18 -19.30
CA ASN A 67 -11.94 25.48 -19.02
C ASN A 67 -10.92 25.39 -17.88
N ALA A 68 -11.17 24.59 -16.83
CA ALA A 68 -10.21 24.39 -15.75
C ALA A 68 -8.92 23.73 -16.26
N LYS A 69 -9.04 22.70 -17.10
CA LYS A 69 -7.88 22.02 -17.71
C LYS A 69 -7.08 22.95 -18.63
N LEU A 70 -7.76 23.73 -19.46
CA LEU A 70 -7.12 24.70 -20.33
C LEU A 70 -6.42 25.79 -19.52
N ALA A 71 -7.08 26.32 -18.49
CA ALA A 71 -6.49 27.33 -17.61
C ALA A 71 -5.30 26.79 -16.81
N ALA A 72 -5.33 25.51 -16.39
CA ALA A 72 -4.24 24.88 -15.64
C ALA A 72 -2.92 24.84 -16.43
N LYS A 73 -2.98 24.79 -17.77
CA LYS A 73 -1.78 24.87 -18.64
C LYS A 73 -1.07 26.22 -18.59
N ASN A 74 -1.73 27.25 -18.07
CA ASN A 74 -1.13 28.57 -17.87
C ASN A 74 -0.34 28.69 -16.56
N VAL A 75 -0.35 27.65 -15.71
CA VAL A 75 0.46 27.60 -14.50
C VAL A 75 1.89 27.19 -14.88
N CYS A 76 2.83 28.12 -14.72
CA CYS A 76 4.25 27.86 -14.90
C CYS A 76 4.92 27.68 -13.53
N ILE A 77 5.69 26.60 -13.40
CA ILE A 77 6.38 26.24 -12.17
C ILE A 77 7.85 26.05 -12.50
N GLU A 78 8.70 26.77 -11.78
CA GLU A 78 10.16 26.65 -11.89
C GLU A 78 10.70 25.85 -10.72
N TYR A 79 11.61 24.93 -11.02
CA TYR A 79 12.15 23.99 -10.05
C TYR A 79 13.68 24.09 -9.96
N ASP A 80 14.22 23.86 -8.76
CA ASP A 80 15.61 23.40 -8.57
C ASP A 80 15.58 21.91 -8.27
N THR A 81 16.08 21.09 -9.20
CA THR A 81 16.06 19.63 -9.05
C THR A 81 16.96 19.18 -7.90
N LEU A 82 16.43 18.26 -7.09
CA LEU A 82 17.17 17.58 -6.02
C LEU A 82 17.37 16.12 -6.41
N GLU A 83 18.37 15.48 -5.81
CA GLU A 83 18.59 14.05 -6.01
C GLU A 83 17.44 13.23 -5.38
N PRO A 84 16.73 12.40 -6.15
CA PRO A 84 15.64 11.60 -5.62
C PRO A 84 16.12 10.26 -5.04
N VAL A 85 15.29 9.67 -4.18
CA VAL A 85 15.33 8.26 -3.76
C VAL A 85 14.20 7.54 -4.48
N LEU A 86 14.46 6.59 -5.37
CA LEU A 86 13.41 6.01 -6.23
C LEU A 86 13.20 4.51 -6.01
N SER A 87 14.22 3.79 -5.55
CA SER A 87 14.15 2.36 -5.29
C SER A 87 14.18 2.02 -3.79
N ILE A 88 13.87 0.77 -3.46
CA ILE A 88 14.07 0.24 -2.10
C ILE A 88 15.57 0.23 -1.78
N GLU A 89 16.41 -0.10 -2.76
CA GLU A 89 17.86 -0.14 -2.63
C GLU A 89 18.43 1.24 -2.30
N ASP A 90 17.98 2.28 -3.03
CA ASP A 90 18.39 3.67 -2.79
C ASP A 90 18.03 4.07 -1.36
N ALA A 91 16.84 3.69 -0.90
CA ALA A 91 16.38 3.98 0.45
C ALA A 91 17.21 3.25 1.52
N ILE A 92 17.60 2.01 1.26
CA ILE A 92 18.50 1.25 2.14
C ILE A 92 19.89 1.91 2.19
N GLU A 93 20.48 2.22 1.03
CA GLU A 93 21.81 2.84 0.93
C GLU A 93 21.86 4.20 1.62
N LYS A 94 20.83 5.02 1.42
CA LYS A 94 20.71 6.36 2.01
C LYS A 94 20.11 6.37 3.42
N SER A 95 19.79 5.20 3.98
CA SER A 95 19.06 5.06 5.25
C SER A 95 17.78 5.92 5.32
N SER A 96 17.08 6.04 4.19
CA SER A 96 15.84 6.81 4.03
C SER A 96 14.64 5.96 4.44
N PHE A 97 14.34 5.94 5.73
CA PHE A 97 13.21 5.20 6.30
C PHE A 97 12.25 6.10 7.06
N PHE A 98 10.99 5.72 7.06
CA PHE A 98 10.06 6.25 8.05
C PHE A 98 10.32 5.63 9.44
N PRO A 99 10.12 6.38 10.53
CA PRO A 99 10.28 5.85 11.87
C PRO A 99 9.24 4.76 12.17
N LEU A 100 9.70 3.62 12.70
CA LEU A 100 8.86 2.52 13.19
C LEU A 100 9.14 2.31 14.68
N ASN A 101 8.13 2.46 15.52
CA ASN A 101 8.27 2.27 16.98
C ASN A 101 8.49 0.79 17.36
N ASN A 102 8.02 -0.14 16.53
CA ASN A 102 8.31 -1.57 16.65
C ASN A 102 8.54 -2.15 15.25
N SER A 103 9.80 -2.41 14.92
CA SER A 103 10.19 -2.83 13.56
C SER A 103 10.33 -4.35 13.43
N GLY A 104 9.88 -5.16 14.38
CA GLY A 104 10.02 -6.61 14.26
C GLY A 104 9.45 -7.44 15.39
N LEU A 105 9.39 -8.75 15.16
CA LEU A 105 8.87 -9.76 16.08
C LEU A 105 9.84 -10.94 16.13
N ILE A 106 10.01 -11.53 17.31
CA ILE A 106 10.91 -12.67 17.54
C ILE A 106 10.19 -13.71 18.39
N SER A 107 10.27 -14.97 17.98
CA SER A 107 9.83 -16.13 18.75
C SER A 107 10.92 -17.22 18.74
N GLY A 108 11.11 -17.90 19.87
CA GLY A 108 12.14 -18.92 20.04
C GLY A 108 13.58 -18.37 20.06
N THR A 109 14.54 -19.16 19.56
CA THR A 109 15.96 -18.79 19.45
C THR A 109 16.48 -18.95 18.01
N PRO A 110 16.07 -18.06 17.07
CA PRO A 110 16.33 -18.21 15.64
C PRO A 110 17.82 -18.33 15.28
N GLU A 111 18.69 -17.57 15.94
CA GLU A 111 20.12 -17.62 15.66
C GLU A 111 20.76 -18.96 16.03
N GLU A 112 20.29 -19.62 17.09
CA GLU A 112 20.78 -20.93 17.50
C GLU A 112 20.20 -22.04 16.61
N ALA A 113 18.90 -21.98 16.35
CA ALA A 113 18.23 -22.93 15.48
C ALA A 113 18.76 -22.89 14.04
N LEU A 114 19.12 -21.72 13.51
CA LEU A 114 19.80 -21.59 12.21
C LEU A 114 21.18 -22.23 12.19
N LYS A 115 21.97 -22.14 13.28
CA LYS A 115 23.29 -22.77 13.37
C LYS A 115 23.21 -24.31 13.40
N ASN A 116 22.13 -24.83 13.99
CA ASN A 116 21.91 -26.26 14.16
C ASN A 116 21.09 -26.90 13.02
N ALA A 117 20.61 -26.11 12.06
CA ALA A 117 19.84 -26.61 10.92
C ALA A 117 20.71 -27.46 9.97
N GLU A 118 20.15 -28.55 9.45
CA GLU A 118 20.86 -29.45 8.51
C GLU A 118 21.14 -28.74 7.18
N TYR A 119 20.17 -27.95 6.70
CA TYR A 119 20.27 -27.13 5.50
C TYR A 119 19.90 -25.70 5.80
N ILE A 120 20.59 -24.78 5.14
CA ILE A 120 20.31 -23.34 5.16
C ILE A 120 20.12 -22.89 3.71
N LEU A 121 19.09 -22.08 3.46
CA LEU A 121 18.92 -21.34 2.22
C LEU A 121 18.84 -19.84 2.51
N GLU A 122 19.54 -19.05 1.71
CA GLU A 122 19.49 -17.60 1.74
C GLU A 122 18.99 -17.09 0.38
N GLY A 123 18.25 -16.00 0.37
CA GLY A 123 17.74 -15.42 -0.86
C GLY A 123 17.02 -14.10 -0.70
N GLU A 124 16.72 -13.49 -1.84
CA GLU A 124 15.93 -12.27 -1.94
C GLU A 124 14.75 -12.45 -2.90
N VAL A 125 13.60 -11.89 -2.55
CA VAL A 125 12.38 -11.96 -3.37
C VAL A 125 11.75 -10.58 -3.45
N ARG A 126 11.29 -10.21 -4.65
CA ARG A 126 10.59 -8.95 -4.90
C ARG A 126 9.15 -9.20 -5.28
N THR A 127 8.28 -8.33 -4.80
CA THR A 127 6.91 -8.19 -5.31
C THR A 127 6.71 -6.78 -5.83
N GLY A 128 6.14 -6.66 -7.02
CA GLY A 128 5.85 -5.37 -7.65
C GLY A 128 4.68 -4.65 -7.00
N GLY A 129 4.53 -3.36 -7.33
CA GLY A 129 3.34 -2.59 -6.98
C GLY A 129 2.12 -2.98 -7.83
N GLN A 130 0.96 -2.48 -7.45
CA GLN A 130 -0.30 -2.74 -8.16
C GLN A 130 -1.24 -1.54 -8.07
N GLU A 131 -1.75 -1.10 -9.21
CA GLU A 131 -2.79 -0.06 -9.33
C GLU A 131 -4.16 -0.64 -9.01
N HIS A 132 -4.98 0.09 -8.24
CA HIS A 132 -6.32 -0.35 -7.83
C HIS A 132 -7.24 -0.45 -9.03
N PHE A 133 -7.11 0.49 -9.96
CA PHE A 133 -7.86 0.50 -11.22
C PHE A 133 -9.38 0.39 -11.02
N TYR A 134 -9.90 0.97 -9.94
CA TYR A 134 -11.34 1.14 -9.75
C TYR A 134 -11.94 1.87 -10.95
N LEU A 135 -13.08 1.42 -11.48
CA LEU A 135 -13.60 1.93 -12.74
C LEU A 135 -14.04 3.40 -12.67
N GLU A 136 -14.50 3.85 -11.50
CA GLU A 136 -14.76 5.26 -11.21
C GLU A 136 -13.52 5.90 -10.58
N PRO A 137 -12.79 6.82 -11.26
CA PRO A 137 -11.69 7.58 -10.67
C PRO A 137 -12.10 8.36 -9.41
N GLN A 138 -11.12 8.94 -8.70
CA GLN A 138 -11.38 9.86 -7.59
C GLN A 138 -12.27 11.01 -8.06
N CYS A 139 -13.37 11.21 -7.34
CA CYS A 139 -14.32 12.27 -7.63
C CYS A 139 -15.07 12.72 -6.38
N GLY A 140 -15.55 13.94 -6.42
CA GLY A 140 -16.34 14.51 -5.35
C GLY A 140 -16.99 15.83 -5.71
N LEU A 141 -17.97 16.20 -4.89
CA LEU A 141 -18.64 17.50 -4.90
C LEU A 141 -18.64 18.04 -3.47
N VAL A 142 -18.01 19.19 -3.28
CA VAL A 142 -18.03 19.93 -2.01
C VAL A 142 -19.00 21.09 -2.14
N VAL A 143 -19.87 21.26 -1.15
CA VAL A 143 -20.92 22.27 -1.10
C VAL A 143 -20.76 23.06 0.19
N PRO A 144 -20.55 24.39 0.14
CA PRO A 144 -20.54 25.22 1.34
C PRO A 144 -21.99 25.50 1.77
N GLU A 145 -22.28 25.36 3.06
CA GLU A 145 -23.60 25.57 3.65
C GLU A 145 -23.72 26.99 4.24
N GLU A 146 -24.93 27.54 4.27
CA GLU A 146 -25.19 28.91 4.77
C GLU A 146 -24.79 29.11 6.24
N ASN A 147 -24.84 28.05 7.05
CA ASN A 147 -24.46 28.08 8.47
C ASN A 147 -22.94 27.97 8.71
N GLY A 148 -22.14 28.08 7.65
CA GLY A 148 -20.68 27.89 7.68
C GLY A 148 -20.27 26.42 7.82
N GLY A 149 -21.17 25.48 7.51
CA GLY A 149 -20.88 24.06 7.39
C GLY A 149 -20.43 23.66 5.99
N ILE A 150 -20.04 22.40 5.84
CA ILE A 150 -19.60 21.81 4.57
C ILE A 150 -20.31 20.48 4.37
N SER A 151 -20.94 20.30 3.20
CA SER A 151 -21.45 19.01 2.75
C SER A 151 -20.58 18.48 1.62
N VAL A 152 -20.17 17.22 1.71
CA VAL A 152 -19.32 16.55 0.72
C VAL A 152 -20.01 15.30 0.20
N HIS A 153 -20.25 15.23 -1.10
CA HIS A 153 -20.57 13.98 -1.78
C HIS A 153 -19.28 13.40 -2.35
N SER A 154 -18.80 12.30 -1.79
CA SER A 154 -17.49 11.77 -2.13
C SER A 154 -17.53 10.31 -2.55
N SER A 155 -16.70 9.96 -3.52
CA SER A 155 -16.31 8.57 -3.76
C SER A 155 -15.17 8.18 -2.82
N THR A 156 -15.50 7.88 -1.56
CA THR A 156 -14.54 7.51 -0.50
C THR A 156 -15.01 6.26 0.26
N GLN A 157 -14.05 5.47 0.76
CA GLN A 157 -14.32 4.37 1.68
C GLN A 157 -14.31 4.82 3.15
N ASN A 158 -13.79 6.01 3.44
CA ASN A 158 -13.61 6.49 4.81
C ASN A 158 -14.24 7.88 5.01
N PRO A 159 -15.59 7.96 5.12
CA PRO A 159 -16.28 9.23 5.33
C PRO A 159 -15.92 9.88 6.66
N THR A 160 -15.66 9.10 7.72
CA THR A 160 -15.29 9.62 9.05
C THR A 160 -13.95 10.33 9.02
N GLU A 161 -12.91 9.73 8.43
CA GLU A 161 -11.60 10.37 8.33
C GLU A 161 -11.65 11.60 7.42
N THR A 162 -12.40 11.52 6.32
CA THR A 162 -12.66 12.67 5.45
C THR A 162 -13.30 13.83 6.23
N GLN A 163 -14.30 13.53 7.07
CA GLN A 163 -14.98 14.51 7.93
C GLN A 163 -14.02 15.14 8.93
N SER A 164 -13.21 14.32 9.60
CA SER A 164 -12.20 14.74 10.58
C SER A 164 -11.16 15.67 9.93
N CYS A 165 -10.60 15.28 8.79
CA CYS A 165 -9.62 16.08 8.05
C CYS A 165 -10.18 17.45 7.63
N ILE A 166 -11.43 17.52 7.14
CA ILE A 166 -12.07 18.79 6.79
C ILE A 166 -12.29 19.66 8.03
N SER A 167 -12.79 19.06 9.11
CA SER A 167 -13.05 19.73 10.38
C SER A 167 -11.78 20.36 10.95
N GLU A 168 -10.67 19.60 10.97
CA GLU A 168 -9.37 20.08 11.43
C GLU A 168 -8.82 21.18 10.51
N MET A 169 -8.86 20.97 9.19
CA MET A 169 -8.35 21.92 8.21
C MET A 169 -9.06 23.28 8.26
N LEU A 170 -10.38 23.30 8.41
CA LEU A 170 -11.16 24.54 8.51
C LEU A 170 -11.28 25.07 9.95
N ASN A 171 -10.79 24.32 10.94
CA ASN A 171 -10.96 24.62 12.37
C ASN A 171 -12.43 24.85 12.75
N ILE A 172 -13.32 23.96 12.29
CA ILE A 172 -14.76 23.95 12.63
C ILE A 172 -15.12 22.63 13.31
N PRO A 173 -16.18 22.56 14.14
CA PRO A 173 -16.61 21.30 14.74
C PRO A 173 -16.99 20.26 13.69
N MET A 174 -16.70 18.97 13.95
CA MET A 174 -17.10 17.87 13.05
C MET A 174 -18.61 17.84 12.77
N SER A 175 -19.44 18.31 13.71
CA SER A 175 -20.90 18.44 13.52
C SER A 175 -21.32 19.44 12.43
N LYS A 176 -20.40 20.28 11.95
CA LYS A 176 -20.62 21.17 10.80
C LYS A 176 -20.19 20.55 9.47
N VAL A 177 -19.65 19.33 9.46
CA VAL A 177 -19.16 18.66 8.27
C VAL A 177 -19.98 17.39 8.04
N ASN A 178 -20.63 17.29 6.88
CA ASN A 178 -21.41 16.12 6.48
C ASN A 178 -20.74 15.45 5.28
N VAL A 179 -20.31 14.18 5.41
CA VAL A 179 -19.74 13.40 4.31
C VAL A 179 -20.73 12.32 3.89
N LEU A 180 -21.21 12.40 2.66
CA LEU A 180 -22.26 11.58 2.08
C LEU A 180 -21.66 10.66 1.01
N VAL A 181 -21.77 9.35 1.24
CA VAL A 181 -21.33 8.32 0.28
C VAL A 181 -22.52 7.45 -0.08
N LYS A 182 -23.05 7.58 -1.31
CA LYS A 182 -24.17 6.74 -1.77
C LYS A 182 -23.70 5.37 -2.23
N ARG A 183 -22.66 5.35 -3.06
CA ARG A 183 -21.95 4.18 -3.59
C ARG A 183 -20.61 4.63 -4.16
N ILE A 184 -19.70 3.69 -4.41
CA ILE A 184 -18.43 3.92 -5.11
C ILE A 184 -18.27 2.92 -6.26
N GLY A 185 -17.75 3.35 -7.40
CA GLY A 185 -17.46 2.51 -8.57
C GLY A 185 -16.15 1.72 -8.43
N GLY A 186 -16.01 1.00 -7.33
CA GLY A 186 -14.76 0.35 -6.90
C GLY A 186 -13.90 1.27 -6.02
N GLY A 187 -13.10 0.66 -5.15
CA GLY A 187 -12.17 1.37 -4.25
C GLY A 187 -10.95 0.52 -3.89
N PHE A 188 -11.17 -0.73 -3.46
CA PHE A 188 -10.10 -1.71 -3.22
C PHE A 188 -8.98 -1.28 -2.26
N GLY A 189 -9.23 -0.27 -1.42
CA GLY A 189 -8.26 0.35 -0.50
C GLY A 189 -7.79 1.73 -0.98
N GLY A 190 -7.72 1.98 -2.29
CA GLY A 190 -7.23 3.24 -2.86
C GLY A 190 -8.13 4.45 -2.58
N LYS A 191 -9.35 4.22 -2.09
CA LYS A 191 -10.29 5.26 -1.65
C LYS A 191 -10.43 5.34 -0.13
N GLU A 192 -9.61 4.62 0.62
CA GLU A 192 -9.58 4.67 2.09
C GLU A 192 -9.00 5.98 2.59
N THR A 193 -7.94 6.47 1.98
CA THR A 193 -7.26 7.71 2.40
C THR A 193 -6.96 8.65 1.25
N ARG A 194 -6.66 8.11 0.05
CA ARG A 194 -6.14 8.89 -1.08
C ARG A 194 -7.19 9.73 -1.81
N SER A 195 -8.46 9.65 -1.41
CA SER A 195 -9.52 10.58 -1.82
C SER A 195 -9.43 11.92 -1.08
N ILE A 196 -8.89 11.92 0.15
CA ILE A 196 -8.84 13.08 1.06
C ILE A 196 -8.08 14.28 0.46
N PRO A 197 -6.88 14.16 -0.14
CA PRO A 197 -6.13 15.31 -0.65
C PRO A 197 -6.95 16.17 -1.63
N PHE A 198 -7.70 15.52 -2.54
CA PHE A 198 -8.53 16.20 -3.53
C PHE A 198 -9.76 16.87 -2.92
N ILE A 199 -10.35 16.22 -1.90
CA ILE A 199 -11.49 16.77 -1.16
C ILE A 199 -11.06 17.99 -0.37
N LEU A 200 -9.91 17.96 0.29
CA LEU A 200 -9.36 19.09 1.05
C LEU A 200 -9.05 20.28 0.12
N ALA A 201 -8.38 20.03 -1.01
CA ALA A 201 -8.11 21.06 -2.01
C ALA A 201 -9.41 21.69 -2.55
N SER A 202 -10.41 20.87 -2.85
CA SER A 202 -11.72 21.33 -3.33
C SER A 202 -12.52 22.05 -2.24
N THR A 203 -12.35 21.67 -0.98
CA THR A 203 -12.99 22.32 0.16
C THR A 203 -12.44 23.73 0.36
N TRP A 204 -11.13 23.92 0.25
CA TRP A 204 -10.54 25.27 0.26
C TRP A 204 -11.06 26.15 -0.87
N ALA A 205 -11.17 25.60 -2.08
CA ALA A 205 -11.78 26.31 -3.21
C ALA A 205 -13.24 26.68 -2.93
N SER A 206 -14.01 25.74 -2.38
CA SER A 206 -15.41 25.93 -2.07
C SER A 206 -15.63 27.04 -1.05
N VAL A 207 -14.81 27.08 0.00
CA VAL A 207 -14.86 28.12 1.04
C VAL A 207 -14.41 29.47 0.49
N LYS A 208 -13.29 29.53 -0.23
CA LYS A 208 -12.73 30.78 -0.78
C LYS A 208 -13.71 31.48 -1.72
N TYR A 209 -14.39 30.72 -2.58
CA TYR A 209 -15.29 31.27 -3.58
C TYR A 209 -16.76 31.26 -3.17
N GLY A 210 -17.12 30.64 -2.05
CA GLY A 210 -18.51 30.53 -1.58
C GLY A 210 -19.40 29.77 -2.56
N ARG A 211 -18.86 28.78 -3.28
CA ARG A 211 -19.55 28.06 -4.36
C ARG A 211 -19.29 26.56 -4.27
N PRO A 212 -20.24 25.72 -4.71
CA PRO A 212 -19.99 24.29 -4.87
C PRO A 212 -18.82 24.02 -5.83
N ILE A 213 -17.92 23.11 -5.45
CA ILE A 213 -16.77 22.68 -6.25
C ILE A 213 -16.87 21.19 -6.53
N ARG A 214 -16.87 20.83 -7.81
CA ARG A 214 -16.82 19.45 -8.26
C ARG A 214 -15.46 19.14 -8.87
N PHE A 215 -14.92 17.97 -8.54
CA PHE A 215 -13.75 17.41 -9.22
C PHE A 215 -14.02 15.96 -9.66
N ALA A 216 -13.35 15.56 -10.73
CA ALA A 216 -13.28 14.19 -11.19
C ALA A 216 -11.97 14.03 -11.98
N LEU A 217 -11.08 13.17 -11.48
CA LEU A 217 -9.79 12.94 -12.11
C LEU A 217 -9.96 12.18 -13.43
N GLU A 218 -9.08 12.46 -14.38
CA GLU A 218 -8.82 11.56 -15.50
C GLU A 218 -8.01 10.34 -15.04
N ARG A 219 -8.03 9.26 -15.82
CA ARG A 219 -7.43 7.99 -15.41
C ARG A 219 -5.92 8.12 -15.21
N ASP A 220 -5.26 8.84 -16.10
CA ASP A 220 -3.83 9.13 -16.03
C ASP A 220 -3.47 9.98 -14.81
N GLU A 221 -4.27 11.02 -14.51
CA GLU A 221 -4.12 11.81 -13.28
C GLU A 221 -4.27 10.93 -12.03
N ASP A 222 -5.33 10.12 -11.97
CA ASP A 222 -5.60 9.22 -10.87
C ASP A 222 -4.42 8.27 -10.60
N MET A 223 -3.99 7.54 -11.63
CA MET A 223 -2.90 6.56 -11.54
C MET A 223 -1.55 7.18 -11.16
N ILE A 224 -1.29 8.45 -11.51
CA ILE A 224 -0.04 9.13 -11.14
C ILE A 224 -0.09 9.63 -9.69
N MET A 225 -1.27 9.94 -9.16
CA MET A 225 -1.40 10.71 -7.91
C MET A 225 -1.80 9.87 -6.70
N THR A 226 -2.54 8.76 -6.88
CA THR A 226 -3.19 8.06 -5.77
C THR A 226 -2.36 6.93 -5.17
N GLY A 227 -1.18 6.64 -5.72
CA GLY A 227 -0.31 5.57 -5.24
C GLY A 227 -0.87 4.17 -5.47
N TYR A 228 -0.13 3.17 -5.02
CA TYR A 228 -0.33 1.76 -5.38
C TYR A 228 -0.36 0.86 -4.14
N ARG A 229 -0.53 -0.45 -4.36
CA ARG A 229 -0.02 -1.46 -3.43
C ARG A 229 1.50 -1.29 -3.28
N HIS A 230 1.99 -1.32 -2.04
CA HIS A 230 3.41 -1.31 -1.72
C HIS A 230 4.19 -2.43 -2.43
N PRO A 231 5.21 -2.11 -3.25
CA PRO A 231 6.26 -3.05 -3.62
C PRO A 231 7.04 -3.50 -2.37
N PHE A 232 7.35 -4.79 -2.29
CA PHE A 232 8.16 -5.37 -1.21
C PHE A 232 9.44 -6.01 -1.72
N LEU A 233 10.50 -5.94 -0.91
CA LEU A 233 11.69 -6.78 -0.97
C LEU A 233 11.78 -7.59 0.32
N GLY A 234 11.83 -8.92 0.22
CA GLY A 234 12.11 -9.82 1.34
C GLY A 234 13.51 -10.41 1.22
N ARG A 235 14.35 -10.27 2.26
CA ARG A 235 15.63 -10.94 2.40
C ARG A 235 15.50 -12.01 3.48
N TYR A 236 15.73 -13.26 3.15
CA TYR A 236 15.50 -14.36 4.08
C TYR A 236 16.73 -15.25 4.24
N LYS A 237 16.85 -15.83 5.43
CA LYS A 237 17.68 -16.97 5.76
C LYS A 237 16.82 -18.00 6.47
N ILE A 238 16.67 -19.19 5.89
CA ILE A 238 15.78 -20.24 6.37
C ILE A 238 16.53 -21.54 6.62
N GLY A 239 16.31 -22.13 7.80
CA GLY A 239 16.89 -23.41 8.23
C GLY A 239 15.86 -24.52 8.26
N PHE A 240 16.19 -25.69 7.70
CA PHE A 240 15.30 -26.85 7.61
C PHE A 240 16.08 -28.17 7.56
N ASN A 241 15.38 -29.29 7.81
CA ASN A 241 15.98 -30.62 7.78
C ASN A 241 15.75 -31.36 6.44
N SER A 242 16.34 -32.55 6.28
CA SER A 242 16.15 -33.43 5.10
C SER A 242 14.71 -33.85 4.81
N GLN A 243 13.79 -33.70 5.77
CA GLN A 243 12.36 -33.91 5.58
C GLN A 243 11.62 -32.64 5.13
N GLY A 244 12.32 -31.52 4.95
CA GLY A 244 11.71 -30.24 4.59
C GLY A 244 10.90 -29.61 5.73
N ILE A 245 11.10 -30.04 6.98
CA ILE A 245 10.51 -29.39 8.16
C ILE A 245 11.37 -28.16 8.49
N ILE A 246 10.72 -27.00 8.56
CA ILE A 246 11.35 -25.71 8.83
C ILE A 246 11.61 -25.61 10.33
N GLN A 247 12.82 -25.21 10.67
CA GLN A 247 13.29 -25.11 12.05
C GLN A 247 13.53 -23.66 12.46
N ALA A 248 13.94 -22.81 11.51
CA ALA A 248 14.22 -21.42 11.79
C ALA A 248 14.06 -20.48 10.58
N LEU A 249 13.70 -19.22 10.83
CA LEU A 249 13.62 -18.15 9.84
C LEU A 249 14.18 -16.83 10.41
N ASP A 250 15.09 -16.18 9.67
CA ASP A 250 15.44 -14.77 9.83
C ASP A 250 15.03 -14.04 8.54
N LEU A 251 14.13 -13.06 8.67
CA LEU A 251 13.48 -12.38 7.54
C LEU A 251 13.50 -10.86 7.72
N GLU A 252 14.03 -10.15 6.74
CA GLU A 252 13.91 -8.70 6.62
C GLU A 252 12.96 -8.34 5.48
N LEU A 253 12.00 -7.47 5.77
CA LEU A 253 11.00 -6.96 4.83
C LEU A 253 11.20 -5.47 4.64
N TYR A 254 11.32 -5.05 3.39
CA TYR A 254 11.39 -3.66 3.00
C TYR A 254 10.20 -3.33 2.12
N ALA A 255 9.37 -2.38 2.53
CA ALA A 255 8.25 -1.90 1.73
C ALA A 255 8.55 -0.49 1.22
N ASN A 256 8.33 -0.24 -0.07
CA ASN A 256 8.38 1.12 -0.60
C ASN A 256 7.09 1.87 -0.23
N ALA A 257 7.18 2.80 0.72
CA ALA A 257 6.04 3.57 1.23
C ALA A 257 5.69 4.78 0.35
N GLY A 258 6.62 5.27 -0.47
CA GLY A 258 6.50 6.56 -1.14
C GLY A 258 6.91 7.71 -0.21
N TYR A 259 6.39 8.90 -0.47
CA TYR A 259 6.88 10.13 0.17
C TYR A 259 6.20 10.49 1.50
N THR A 260 5.00 9.95 1.77
CA THR A 260 4.31 10.02 3.08
C THR A 260 4.07 8.63 3.66
N MET A 261 3.86 8.58 4.97
CA MET A 261 3.60 7.34 5.70
C MET A 261 2.27 6.70 5.27
N ASP A 262 1.21 7.49 5.13
CA ASP A 262 -0.15 7.00 4.88
C ASP A 262 -0.46 5.76 5.74
N LEU A 263 -0.97 4.67 5.15
CA LEU A 263 -1.25 3.40 5.83
C LEU A 263 -0.08 2.39 5.77
N SER A 264 1.13 2.84 5.43
CA SER A 264 2.30 1.97 5.26
C SER A 264 2.67 1.23 6.55
N PHE A 265 2.54 1.87 7.72
CA PHE A 265 2.76 1.21 9.02
C PHE A 265 1.87 -0.01 9.19
N ALA A 266 0.55 0.17 9.04
CA ALA A 266 -0.40 -0.89 9.24
C ALA A 266 -0.27 -2.01 8.16
N ALA A 267 0.13 -1.65 6.94
CA ALA A 267 0.44 -2.63 5.90
C ALA A 267 1.69 -3.48 6.24
N MET A 268 2.74 -2.86 6.78
CA MET A 268 3.92 -3.59 7.26
C MET A 268 3.60 -4.44 8.48
N GLU A 269 2.84 -3.92 9.45
CA GLU A 269 2.41 -4.68 10.63
C GLU A 269 1.63 -5.94 10.23
N ARG A 270 0.66 -5.81 9.31
CA ARG A 270 -0.04 -6.98 8.77
C ARG A 270 0.91 -7.95 8.08
N ALA A 271 1.88 -7.45 7.30
CA ALA A 271 2.87 -8.30 6.66
C ALA A 271 3.72 -9.06 7.69
N LEU A 272 4.18 -8.42 8.76
CA LEU A 272 4.87 -9.07 9.87
C LEU A 272 4.00 -10.18 10.46
N LEU A 273 2.76 -9.88 10.83
CA LEU A 273 1.85 -10.86 11.44
C LEU A 273 1.50 -12.04 10.51
N HIS A 274 1.76 -11.94 9.20
CA HIS A 274 1.55 -13.02 8.23
C HIS A 274 2.86 -13.63 7.70
N ALA A 275 4.00 -13.39 8.36
CA ALA A 275 5.32 -13.88 7.95
C ALA A 275 5.47 -15.40 7.94
N GLU A 276 4.58 -16.12 8.61
CA GLU A 276 4.51 -17.58 8.61
C GLU A 276 3.56 -18.13 7.54
N ASN A 277 2.71 -17.28 6.93
CA ASN A 277 1.53 -17.68 6.16
C ASN A 277 0.70 -18.74 6.91
N SER A 278 0.78 -20.00 6.47
CA SER A 278 0.05 -21.14 7.02
C SER A 278 0.95 -22.14 7.73
N TYR A 279 2.22 -21.80 7.96
CA TYR A 279 3.25 -22.74 8.38
C TYR A 279 3.70 -22.48 9.80
N HIS A 280 3.79 -23.52 10.62
CA HIS A 280 4.32 -23.41 11.97
C HIS A 280 5.85 -23.33 11.95
N ILE A 281 6.42 -22.19 12.39
CA ILE A 281 7.88 -21.97 12.47
C ILE A 281 8.27 -21.57 13.90
N SER A 282 8.78 -22.53 14.69
CA SER A 282 9.03 -22.33 16.12
C SER A 282 10.12 -21.30 16.46
N ASN A 283 11.08 -21.06 15.55
CA ASN A 283 12.15 -20.10 15.77
C ASN A 283 12.17 -19.09 14.63
N ILE A 284 11.55 -17.95 14.82
CA ILE A 284 11.38 -16.95 13.77
C ILE A 284 11.74 -15.57 14.28
N LYS A 285 12.42 -14.81 13.42
CA LYS A 285 12.73 -13.40 13.58
C LYS A 285 12.34 -12.69 12.30
N VAL A 286 11.50 -11.68 12.42
CA VAL A 286 11.05 -10.88 11.30
C VAL A 286 11.26 -9.42 11.62
N LYS A 287 11.84 -8.67 10.67
CA LYS A 287 12.00 -7.22 10.76
C LYS A 287 11.39 -6.54 9.55
N GLY A 288 10.71 -5.41 9.78
CA GLY A 288 10.07 -4.59 8.75
C GLY A 288 10.68 -3.20 8.68
N PHE A 289 10.86 -2.69 7.47
CA PHE A 289 11.39 -1.37 7.17
C PHE A 289 10.50 -0.66 6.15
N LEU A 290 10.12 0.59 6.43
CA LEU A 290 9.34 1.42 5.52
C LEU A 290 10.26 2.39 4.80
N CYS A 291 10.57 2.09 3.54
CA CYS A 291 11.44 2.90 2.69
C CYS A 291 10.71 4.18 2.30
N LYS A 292 11.26 5.34 2.69
CA LYS A 292 10.79 6.65 2.25
C LYS A 292 11.43 7.00 0.91
N THR A 293 10.60 7.15 -0.11
CA THR A 293 11.05 7.40 -1.49
C THR A 293 10.33 8.59 -2.11
N ASN A 294 10.86 9.13 -3.19
CA ASN A 294 10.29 10.23 -3.95
C ASN A 294 9.29 9.74 -5.03
N LEU A 295 8.44 8.80 -4.63
CA LEU A 295 7.31 8.26 -5.40
C LEU A 295 5.98 8.62 -4.71
N PRO A 296 4.84 8.59 -5.42
CA PRO A 296 3.53 8.75 -4.80
C PRO A 296 3.36 7.82 -3.60
N SER A 297 2.76 8.33 -2.53
CA SER A 297 2.54 7.54 -1.31
C SER A 297 1.66 6.34 -1.59
N ASN A 298 2.20 5.15 -1.35
CA ASN A 298 1.47 3.90 -1.46
C ASN A 298 0.51 3.78 -0.27
N THR A 299 -0.59 3.04 -0.49
CA THR A 299 -1.72 3.02 0.43
C THR A 299 -2.30 1.62 0.57
N ALA A 300 -3.46 1.53 1.22
CA ALA A 300 -4.21 0.30 1.30
C ALA A 300 -4.50 -0.27 -0.09
N PHE A 301 -4.25 -1.57 -0.26
CA PHE A 301 -4.80 -2.38 -1.33
C PHE A 301 -5.34 -3.66 -0.70
N ARG A 302 -6.48 -4.19 -1.15
CA ARG A 302 -7.02 -5.51 -0.75
C ARG A 302 -5.93 -6.55 -0.43
N GLY A 303 -5.92 -7.02 0.82
CA GLY A 303 -4.91 -7.94 1.39
C GLY A 303 -3.88 -7.23 2.27
N PHE A 304 -3.56 -5.96 1.99
CA PHE A 304 -2.93 -5.01 2.90
C PHE A 304 -1.59 -5.50 3.48
N GLY A 305 -0.61 -5.79 2.62
CA GLY A 305 0.70 -6.34 3.01
C GLY A 305 0.74 -7.88 3.02
N GLY A 306 -0.38 -8.53 3.34
CA GLY A 306 -0.52 -10.00 3.37
C GLY A 306 -0.09 -10.69 2.06
N PRO A 307 -0.61 -10.30 0.88
CA PRO A 307 -0.22 -10.93 -0.39
C PRO A 307 1.28 -10.84 -0.69
N GLN A 308 1.92 -9.72 -0.32
CA GLN A 308 3.35 -9.53 -0.55
C GLN A 308 4.19 -10.50 0.29
N ILE A 309 3.89 -10.61 1.59
CA ILE A 309 4.60 -11.54 2.47
C ILE A 309 4.32 -13.00 2.10
N MET A 310 3.07 -13.34 1.78
CA MET A 310 2.72 -14.71 1.37
C MET A 310 3.50 -15.14 0.12
N MET A 311 3.70 -14.24 -0.85
CA MET A 311 4.53 -14.55 -2.03
C MET A 311 6.00 -14.83 -1.67
N ILE A 312 6.56 -14.07 -0.72
CA ILE A 312 7.93 -14.28 -0.22
C ILE A 312 8.02 -15.63 0.51
N VAL A 313 7.04 -15.93 1.35
CA VAL A 313 6.94 -17.20 2.08
C VAL A 313 6.88 -18.38 1.12
N GLU A 314 5.93 -18.37 0.18
CA GLU A 314 5.77 -19.45 -0.79
C GLU A 314 7.00 -19.62 -1.69
N HIS A 315 7.74 -18.54 -1.96
CA HIS A 315 8.97 -18.62 -2.73
C HIS A 315 10.02 -19.48 -2.04
N TYR A 316 10.31 -19.26 -0.75
CA TYR A 316 11.31 -20.07 -0.07
C TYR A 316 10.83 -21.50 0.17
N ILE A 317 9.51 -21.73 0.31
CA ILE A 317 8.92 -23.08 0.40
C ILE A 317 9.20 -23.87 -0.88
N GLU A 318 8.96 -23.26 -2.05
CA GLU A 318 9.30 -23.87 -3.35
C GLU A 318 10.81 -24.14 -3.47
N LYS A 319 11.66 -23.23 -2.97
CA LYS A 319 13.12 -23.43 -2.97
C LYS A 319 13.56 -24.58 -2.06
N ILE A 320 12.94 -24.75 -0.90
CA ILE A 320 13.18 -25.91 -0.01
C ILE A 320 12.81 -27.20 -0.72
N ALA A 321 11.61 -27.26 -1.31
CA ALA A 321 11.14 -28.42 -2.05
C ALA A 321 12.09 -28.78 -3.20
N PHE A 322 12.50 -27.80 -3.99
CA PHE A 322 13.47 -27.97 -5.06
C PHE A 322 14.83 -28.48 -4.54
N ARG A 323 15.35 -27.91 -3.45
CA ARG A 323 16.66 -28.27 -2.88
C ARG A 323 16.71 -29.72 -2.38
N LEU A 324 15.58 -30.23 -1.89
CA LEU A 324 15.42 -31.59 -1.38
C LEU A 324 14.90 -32.58 -2.44
N ASN A 325 14.60 -32.10 -3.66
CA ASN A 325 13.92 -32.88 -4.69
C ASN A 325 12.62 -33.53 -4.18
N LEU A 326 11.85 -32.77 -3.39
CA LEU A 326 10.55 -33.19 -2.85
C LEU A 326 9.42 -32.49 -3.61
N PRO A 327 8.24 -33.13 -3.75
CA PRO A 327 7.05 -32.43 -4.21
C PRO A 327 6.71 -31.26 -3.25
N PRO A 328 6.46 -30.04 -3.75
CA PRO A 328 6.19 -28.87 -2.89
C PRO A 328 5.04 -29.03 -1.91
N GLU A 329 3.99 -29.76 -2.29
CA GLU A 329 2.84 -30.10 -1.42
C GLU A 329 3.24 -30.92 -0.20
N VAL A 330 4.30 -31.73 -0.29
CA VAL A 330 4.80 -32.52 0.84
C VAL A 330 5.46 -31.59 1.85
N VAL A 331 6.31 -30.66 1.37
CA VAL A 331 6.93 -29.65 2.23
C VAL A 331 5.88 -28.76 2.88
N ARG A 332 4.90 -28.27 2.10
CA ARG A 332 3.78 -27.48 2.62
C ARG A 332 3.03 -28.22 3.70
N LYS A 333 2.52 -29.43 3.40
CA LYS A 333 1.71 -30.23 4.34
C LYS A 333 2.44 -30.51 5.64
N ARG A 334 3.74 -30.81 5.59
CA ARG A 334 4.57 -31.10 6.78
C ARG A 334 4.73 -29.91 7.72
N ASN A 335 4.59 -28.69 7.21
CA ASN A 335 4.77 -27.48 7.99
C ASN A 335 3.45 -26.78 8.30
N LEU A 336 2.29 -27.24 7.82
CA LEU A 336 1.02 -26.59 8.11
C LEU A 336 0.77 -26.52 9.63
N TYR A 337 0.20 -25.41 10.08
CA TYR A 337 -0.39 -25.34 11.41
C TYR A 337 -1.44 -26.43 11.64
N GLN A 338 -1.60 -26.77 12.92
CA GLN A 338 -2.64 -27.63 13.45
C GLN A 338 -3.55 -26.86 14.40
N GLU A 339 -4.69 -27.47 14.72
CA GLU A 339 -5.61 -26.95 15.75
C GLU A 339 -4.88 -26.82 17.09
N GLY A 340 -4.99 -25.66 17.72
CA GLY A 340 -4.40 -25.38 19.02
C GLY A 340 -2.93 -24.94 18.99
N ASP A 341 -2.28 -24.90 17.82
CA ASP A 341 -0.97 -24.28 17.66
C ASP A 341 -1.03 -22.78 17.98
N PHE A 342 0.15 -22.20 18.22
CA PHE A 342 0.31 -20.76 18.42
C PHE A 342 1.03 -20.16 17.22
N THR A 343 0.57 -19.01 16.75
CA THR A 343 1.35 -18.17 15.85
C THR A 343 2.59 -17.66 16.55
N TYR A 344 3.59 -17.22 15.80
CA TYR A 344 4.83 -16.70 16.41
C TYR A 344 4.65 -15.43 17.23
N TYR A 345 3.52 -14.73 17.07
CA TYR A 345 3.13 -13.58 17.89
C TYR A 345 2.20 -13.96 19.06
N GLY A 346 2.03 -15.26 19.32
CA GLY A 346 1.38 -15.77 20.53
C GLY A 346 -0.13 -15.92 20.46
N GLN A 347 -0.75 -15.79 19.28
CA GLN A 347 -2.18 -16.06 19.11
C GLN A 347 -2.40 -17.57 18.98
N LYS A 348 -3.28 -18.13 19.81
CA LYS A 348 -3.72 -19.53 19.68
C LYS A 348 -4.68 -19.65 18.50
N LEU A 349 -4.43 -20.61 17.62
CA LEU A 349 -5.33 -20.97 16.53
C LEU A 349 -6.46 -21.86 17.07
N SER A 350 -7.68 -21.34 17.00
CA SER A 350 -8.92 -22.06 17.35
C SER A 350 -9.80 -22.21 16.11
N ASP A 351 -10.43 -23.38 15.95
CA ASP A 351 -11.23 -23.70 14.76
C ASP A 351 -10.41 -23.65 13.45
N CYS A 352 -9.16 -24.09 13.51
CA CYS A 352 -8.21 -24.15 12.41
C CYS A 352 -8.66 -25.20 11.37
N THR A 353 -9.29 -24.73 10.29
CA THR A 353 -9.78 -25.58 9.18
C THR A 353 -8.73 -25.83 8.09
N LEU A 354 -7.50 -25.38 8.29
CA LEU A 354 -6.43 -25.37 7.30
C LEU A 354 -6.17 -26.75 6.69
N LEU A 355 -6.00 -27.78 7.53
CA LEU A 355 -5.72 -29.13 7.06
C LEU A 355 -6.90 -29.72 6.27
N ARG A 356 -8.14 -29.47 6.71
CA ARG A 356 -9.34 -29.91 5.98
C ARG A 356 -9.41 -29.28 4.59
N CYS A 357 -9.26 -27.96 4.52
CA CYS A 357 -9.25 -27.22 3.25
C CYS A 357 -8.14 -27.71 2.32
N TRP A 358 -6.95 -27.97 2.87
CA TRP A 358 -5.83 -28.52 2.14
C TRP A 358 -6.12 -29.91 1.56
N GLU A 359 -6.58 -30.84 2.39
CA GLU A 359 -6.84 -32.22 1.98
C GLU A 359 -7.96 -32.33 0.95
N GLU A 360 -9.06 -31.60 1.14
CA GLU A 360 -10.14 -31.51 0.17
C GLU A 360 -9.65 -30.93 -1.16
N CYS A 361 -8.86 -29.85 -1.12
CA CYS A 361 -8.30 -29.23 -2.32
C CYS A 361 -7.38 -30.19 -3.07
N VAL A 362 -6.38 -30.78 -2.40
CA VAL A 362 -5.43 -31.72 -3.00
C VAL A 362 -6.15 -32.94 -3.60
N SER A 363 -7.23 -33.42 -2.97
CA SER A 363 -7.99 -34.55 -3.47
C SER A 363 -8.59 -34.33 -4.87
N ARG A 364 -8.90 -33.06 -5.23
CA ARG A 364 -9.48 -32.69 -6.53
C ARG A 364 -8.47 -32.72 -7.67
N PHE A 365 -7.17 -32.76 -7.38
CA PHE A 365 -6.09 -32.72 -8.37
C PHE A 365 -5.29 -34.03 -8.43
N LYS A 366 -5.83 -35.13 -7.87
CA LYS A 366 -5.24 -36.46 -7.99
C LYS A 366 -5.07 -36.85 -9.47
N GLY A 367 -3.92 -37.42 -9.83
CA GLY A 367 -3.61 -37.84 -11.21
C GLY A 367 -3.10 -36.72 -12.13
N MET A 368 -3.45 -35.46 -11.85
CA MET A 368 -3.08 -34.32 -12.70
C MET A 368 -1.57 -34.10 -12.79
N ARG A 369 -0.81 -34.48 -11.76
CA ARG A 369 0.67 -34.44 -11.81
C ARG A 369 1.23 -35.35 -12.89
N THR A 370 0.78 -36.59 -12.95
CA THR A 370 1.22 -37.57 -13.94
C THR A 370 0.88 -37.09 -15.35
N GLU A 371 -0.33 -36.58 -15.56
CA GLU A 371 -0.74 -36.00 -16.85
C GLU A 371 0.15 -34.81 -17.28
N ILE A 372 0.53 -33.96 -16.33
CA ILE A 372 1.42 -32.81 -16.58
C ILE A 372 2.84 -33.28 -16.90
N GLU A 373 3.36 -34.29 -16.20
CA GLU A 373 4.68 -34.88 -16.44
C GLU A 373 4.75 -35.53 -17.82
N GLU A 374 3.75 -36.31 -18.19
CA GLU A 374 3.62 -36.91 -19.53
C GLU A 374 3.52 -35.83 -20.61
N PHE A 375 2.67 -34.81 -20.41
CA PHE A 375 2.57 -33.67 -21.33
C PHE A 375 3.92 -32.97 -21.48
N ASN A 376 4.62 -32.69 -20.38
CA ASN A 376 5.90 -32.01 -20.38
C ASN A 376 7.01 -32.85 -21.02
N ALA A 377 6.99 -34.17 -20.88
CA ALA A 377 7.93 -35.06 -21.55
C ALA A 377 7.71 -35.09 -23.07
N ALA A 378 6.44 -35.07 -23.51
CA ALA A 378 6.07 -35.09 -24.93
C ALA A 378 6.24 -33.72 -25.64
N ASN A 379 6.25 -32.60 -24.91
CA ASN A 379 6.26 -31.26 -25.49
C ASN A 379 7.56 -30.50 -25.16
N LYS A 380 8.37 -30.19 -26.18
CA LYS A 380 9.63 -29.44 -25.99
C LYS A 380 9.40 -27.96 -25.68
N TRP A 381 8.44 -27.32 -26.34
CA TRP A 381 8.28 -25.86 -26.37
C TRP A 381 7.14 -25.31 -25.51
N VAL A 382 6.23 -26.18 -25.07
CA VAL A 382 5.10 -25.82 -24.23
C VAL A 382 5.16 -26.71 -23.00
N LYS A 383 5.08 -26.09 -21.82
CA LYS A 383 5.06 -26.80 -20.54
C LYS A 383 3.81 -26.42 -19.76
N ARG A 384 3.36 -27.34 -18.91
CA ARG A 384 2.30 -27.14 -17.92
C ARG A 384 2.90 -27.20 -16.53
N GLY A 385 2.29 -26.46 -15.60
CA GLY A 385 2.63 -26.47 -14.19
C GLY A 385 1.36 -26.52 -13.34
N LEU A 386 1.47 -27.08 -12.15
CA LEU A 386 0.42 -27.13 -11.15
C LEU A 386 1.01 -26.69 -9.81
N ALA A 387 0.30 -25.80 -9.12
CA ALA A 387 0.64 -25.37 -7.78
C ALA A 387 -0.63 -25.38 -6.90
N ILE A 388 -0.48 -25.85 -5.67
CA ILE A 388 -1.53 -25.83 -4.64
C ILE A 388 -0.91 -25.15 -3.43
N VAL A 389 -1.51 -24.06 -2.99
CA VAL A 389 -0.93 -23.13 -2.01
C VAL A 389 -1.95 -22.87 -0.91
N PRO A 390 -1.58 -23.04 0.38
CA PRO A 390 -2.45 -22.71 1.50
C PRO A 390 -2.40 -21.19 1.78
N THR A 391 -3.40 -20.70 2.50
CA THR A 391 -3.38 -19.34 3.03
C THR A 391 -4.07 -19.30 4.40
N ASN A 392 -3.51 -18.49 5.29
CA ASN A 392 -4.18 -18.06 6.51
C ASN A 392 -4.30 -16.53 6.47
N THR A 393 -5.52 -16.03 6.69
CA THR A 393 -5.82 -14.59 6.68
C THR A 393 -6.47 -14.14 7.98
N GLU A 394 -6.30 -14.90 9.07
CA GLU A 394 -6.81 -14.47 10.37
C GLU A 394 -6.32 -13.06 10.69
N SER A 395 -7.27 -12.19 11.05
CA SER A 395 -6.90 -10.92 11.65
C SER A 395 -6.56 -11.20 13.12
N PRO A 396 -5.41 -10.72 13.61
CA PRO A 396 -5.15 -10.70 15.04
C PRO A 396 -6.31 -9.97 15.74
N LEU A 397 -6.83 -10.56 16.80
CA LEU A 397 -7.89 -9.97 17.63
C LEU A 397 -7.41 -8.75 18.41
#